data_AF-A0A839NYJ1-F1
#
_entry.id   AF-A0A839NYJ1-F1
#
_cell.length_a   1.000
_cell.length_b   1.000
_cell.length_c   1.000
_cell.angle_alpha   90.00
_cell.angle_beta   90.00
_cell.angle_gamma   90.00
#
_symmetry.space_group_name_H-M   'P 1'
#
loop_
_entity.id
_entity.type
_entity.pdbx_description
1 polymer ?
#
loop_
_entity_poly.entity_id
_entity_poly.type
_entity_poly.pdbx_seq_one_letter_code
_entity_poly.pdbx_strand_id
1 'polypeptide(L)'
;MAPFPALFKPIVPAVQAAAARSFSPRSWARPWRASTGRPRIAVIGNCQASGVAQALRLMLPGAEVETLLVAGLTRRFGHIDRLARHLRETDHVFSQFFPVGFIAGGNIHGLAERVPGLRLFPTILFSGFHPDLVHVGDEASLRLSRLVASPIGPYHSAIALQGFHRGLSVEATLRLYTGAVFDQLGYFDLWQSSADYLLRTSRDVGFGLEREFALWGRGGVFMHVINHPRLHVLGDIARRLAREAGCDPLDIPVAAYAPDTLAAEPVWPVLPEIAERYGVPGSTLFKGDGRRAPSRLLDLTEFVAESFALYARHRPQDLTCARLGTWDTVPEIRVLFDAAA
;
A
#
# COMPACT_ATOMS: atom_id res chain seq x y z
N MET A 1 29.89 -22.72 -14.70
CA MET A 1 29.25 -21.61 -13.98
C MET A 1 28.08 -21.15 -14.82
N ALA A 2 26.94 -21.85 -14.71
CA ALA A 2 25.76 -21.63 -15.54
C ALA A 2 24.82 -20.62 -14.85
N PRO A 3 24.14 -19.74 -15.59
CA PRO A 3 23.24 -18.77 -14.99
C PRO A 3 22.00 -19.48 -14.44
N PHE A 4 21.72 -19.27 -13.15
CA PHE A 4 20.47 -19.66 -12.51
C PHE A 4 19.28 -19.03 -13.28
N PRO A 5 18.26 -19.81 -13.68
CA PRO A 5 17.09 -19.26 -14.35
C PRO A 5 16.25 -18.44 -13.37
N ALA A 6 15.70 -17.34 -13.87
CA ALA A 6 14.87 -16.35 -13.20
C ALA A 6 13.79 -16.96 -12.26
N LEU A 7 14.13 -17.07 -10.97
CA LEU A 7 13.27 -17.60 -9.89
C LEU A 7 12.36 -16.54 -9.25
N PHE A 8 12.45 -15.28 -9.68
CA PHE A 8 11.66 -14.18 -9.13
C PHE A 8 11.01 -13.37 -10.25
N LYS A 9 9.79 -13.77 -10.65
CA LYS A 9 8.83 -12.78 -11.11
C LYS A 9 8.18 -12.20 -9.85
N PRO A 10 8.34 -10.90 -9.54
CA PRO A 10 7.55 -10.31 -8.47
C PRO A 10 6.09 -10.50 -8.84
N ILE A 11 5.38 -11.33 -8.08
CA ILE A 11 3.92 -11.36 -8.13
C ILE A 11 3.48 -10.13 -7.33
N VAL A 12 3.61 -8.99 -7.99
CA VAL A 12 2.71 -7.87 -7.79
C VAL A 12 1.30 -8.45 -7.91
N PRO A 13 0.33 -8.09 -7.04
CA PRO A 13 -1.06 -8.44 -7.27
C PRO A 13 -1.37 -8.19 -8.74
N ALA A 14 -2.00 -9.15 -9.41
CA ALA A 14 -2.44 -8.98 -10.79
C ALA A 14 -3.55 -7.93 -10.84
N VAL A 15 -3.20 -6.67 -10.62
CA VAL A 15 -3.82 -5.57 -11.34
C VAL A 15 -3.44 -5.87 -12.77
N GLN A 16 -4.34 -6.54 -13.50
CA GLN A 16 -4.24 -6.60 -14.94
C GLN A 16 -3.99 -5.16 -15.38
N ALA A 17 -2.79 -4.91 -15.88
CA ALA A 17 -2.47 -3.74 -16.64
C ALA A 17 -3.37 -3.82 -17.88
N ALA A 18 -4.61 -3.35 -17.73
CA ALA A 18 -5.42 -2.94 -18.86
C ALA A 18 -4.52 -1.94 -19.58
N ALA A 19 -4.05 -2.35 -20.76
CA ALA A 19 -3.01 -1.70 -21.54
C ALA A 19 -3.00 -0.20 -21.28
N ALA A 20 -2.02 0.24 -20.47
CA ALA A 20 -1.76 1.65 -20.28
C ALA A 20 -1.29 2.12 -21.65
N ARG A 21 -2.22 2.60 -22.49
CA ARG A 21 -1.87 3.40 -23.65
C ARG A 21 -0.96 4.49 -23.10
N SER A 22 0.23 4.63 -23.69
CA SER A 22 1.20 5.65 -23.32
C SER A 22 0.48 7.00 -23.30
N PHE A 23 0.11 7.45 -22.11
CA PHE A 23 -0.51 8.75 -21.95
C PHE A 23 0.64 9.73 -21.93
N SER A 24 0.97 10.29 -23.08
CA SER A 24 1.68 11.57 -23.16
C SER A 24 0.64 12.62 -22.80
N PRO A 25 0.63 13.21 -21.59
CA PRO A 25 -0.25 14.33 -21.33
C PRO A 25 0.15 15.43 -22.31
N ARG A 26 -0.79 15.87 -23.14
CA ARG A 26 -0.61 17.11 -23.90
C ARG A 26 -0.37 18.22 -22.89
N SER A 27 0.87 18.71 -22.85
CA SER A 27 1.29 19.98 -22.24
C SER A 27 0.86 20.17 -20.77
N TRP A 28 1.83 19.97 -19.89
CA TRP A 28 1.89 20.36 -18.47
C TRP A 28 1.68 21.86 -18.19
N ALA A 29 1.42 22.66 -19.23
CA ALA A 29 1.39 24.12 -19.21
C ALA A 29 0.02 24.69 -19.65
N ARG A 30 -1.09 24.23 -19.03
CA ARG A 30 -2.28 25.08 -19.00
C ARG A 30 -2.13 26.07 -17.85
N PRO A 31 -2.21 27.40 -18.09
CA PRO A 31 -2.10 28.38 -17.02
C PRO A 31 -3.20 28.16 -16.00
N TRP A 32 -2.80 28.07 -14.74
CA TRP A 32 -3.68 27.95 -13.59
C TRP A 32 -4.57 29.18 -13.45
N ARG A 33 -5.80 28.99 -12.99
CA ARG A 33 -6.58 30.12 -12.47
C ARG A 33 -5.95 30.52 -11.15
N ALA A 34 -5.40 31.73 -11.08
CA ALA A 34 -5.05 32.33 -9.80
C ALA A 34 -6.35 32.50 -8.99
N SER A 35 -6.50 31.74 -7.91
CA SER A 35 -7.59 31.93 -6.97
C SER A 35 -7.26 33.17 -6.12
N THR A 36 -8.14 34.17 -6.15
CA THR A 36 -8.04 35.38 -5.32
C THR A 36 -8.60 35.14 -3.91
N GLY A 37 -8.74 33.87 -3.47
CA GLY A 37 -9.33 33.46 -2.20
C GLY A 37 -8.63 32.23 -1.58
N ARG A 38 -9.26 31.62 -0.56
CA ARG A 38 -8.78 30.40 0.11
C ARG A 38 -8.83 29.23 -0.89
N PRO A 39 -7.69 28.60 -1.28
CA PRO A 39 -7.71 27.54 -2.28
C PRO A 39 -8.53 26.33 -1.82
N ARG A 40 -9.44 25.85 -2.67
CA ARG A 40 -10.22 24.63 -2.43
C ARG A 40 -9.52 23.45 -3.08
N ILE A 41 -9.15 22.46 -2.28
CA ILE A 41 -8.38 21.29 -2.72
C ILE A 41 -9.16 20.01 -2.41
N ALA A 42 -9.33 19.13 -3.39
CA ALA A 42 -9.87 17.80 -3.17
C ALA A 42 -8.78 16.75 -3.36
N VAL A 43 -8.66 15.84 -2.40
CA VAL A 43 -7.73 14.70 -2.44
C VAL A 43 -8.53 13.41 -2.50
N ILE A 44 -8.44 12.68 -3.61
CA ILE A 44 -9.15 11.43 -3.88
C ILE A 44 -8.16 10.27 -3.78
N GLY A 45 -8.47 9.22 -3.04
CA GLY A 45 -7.62 8.03 -3.00
C GLY A 45 -8.04 7.00 -1.96
N ASN A 46 -7.15 6.06 -1.65
CA ASN A 46 -7.35 5.10 -0.57
C ASN A 46 -7.04 5.74 0.80
N CYS A 47 -6.72 4.93 1.82
CA CYS A 47 -6.33 5.41 3.15
C CYS A 47 -5.20 6.46 3.14
N GLN A 48 -4.29 6.42 2.14
CA GLN A 48 -3.19 7.38 1.98
C GLN A 48 -3.68 8.81 1.70
N ALA A 49 -4.84 8.97 1.04
CA ALA A 49 -5.41 10.29 0.75
C ALA A 49 -5.72 11.07 2.04
N SER A 50 -6.02 10.39 3.14
CA SER A 50 -6.22 11.03 4.45
C SER A 50 -4.93 11.67 4.96
N GLY A 51 -3.80 10.98 4.87
CA GLY A 51 -2.50 11.53 5.29
C GLY A 51 -2.01 12.64 4.38
N VAL A 52 -2.20 12.52 3.05
CA VAL A 52 -1.89 13.61 2.10
C VAL A 52 -2.75 14.84 2.40
N ALA A 53 -4.06 14.67 2.61
CA ALA A 53 -4.95 15.78 2.93
C ALA A 53 -4.65 16.41 4.30
N GLN A 54 -4.30 15.61 5.31
CA GLN A 54 -3.86 16.10 6.62
C GLN A 54 -2.60 16.96 6.49
N ALA A 55 -1.61 16.48 5.73
CA ALA A 55 -0.39 17.22 5.46
C ALA A 55 -0.66 18.54 4.71
N LEU A 56 -1.55 18.53 3.70
CA LEU A 56 -1.95 19.73 2.98
C LEU A 56 -2.63 20.75 3.91
N ARG A 57 -3.57 20.34 4.77
CA ARG A 57 -4.21 21.25 5.75
C ARG A 57 -3.21 21.91 6.68
N LEU A 58 -2.21 21.14 7.12
CA LEU A 58 -1.18 21.63 8.01
C LEU A 58 -0.23 22.62 7.31
N MET A 59 0.21 22.30 6.09
CA MET A 59 1.15 23.14 5.34
C MET A 59 0.50 24.33 4.64
N LEU A 60 -0.80 24.29 4.39
CA LEU A 60 -1.58 25.34 3.73
C LEU A 60 -2.74 25.78 4.65
N PRO A 61 -2.49 26.51 5.75
CA PRO A 61 -3.52 26.88 6.72
C PRO A 61 -4.65 27.73 6.12
N GLY A 62 -4.36 28.41 5.00
CA GLY A 62 -5.34 29.18 4.24
C GLY A 62 -6.24 28.33 3.33
N ALA A 63 -5.89 27.08 3.02
CA ALA A 63 -6.64 26.25 2.08
C ALA A 63 -7.77 25.45 2.74
N GLU A 64 -8.83 25.21 1.98
CA GLU A 64 -9.88 24.26 2.32
C GLU A 64 -9.58 22.92 1.65
N VAL A 65 -9.27 21.89 2.44
CA VAL A 65 -8.90 20.58 1.90
C VAL A 65 -9.98 19.55 2.23
N GLU A 66 -10.57 18.94 1.21
CA GLU A 66 -11.50 17.83 1.30
C GLU A 66 -10.81 16.50 0.99
N THR A 67 -11.13 15.46 1.76
CA THR A 67 -10.68 14.08 1.50
C THR A 67 -11.84 13.24 0.98
N LEU A 68 -11.64 12.57 -0.15
CA LEU A 68 -12.62 11.71 -0.82
C LEU A 68 -12.06 10.28 -0.94
N LEU A 69 -12.45 9.40 -0.04
CA LEU A 69 -12.00 8.01 -0.09
C LEU A 69 -12.67 7.25 -1.24
N VAL A 70 -11.86 6.58 -2.07
CA VAL A 70 -12.28 5.80 -3.23
C VAL A 70 -13.33 4.74 -2.85
N ALA A 71 -13.16 4.08 -1.70
CA ALA A 71 -14.13 3.11 -1.18
C ALA A 71 -15.51 3.70 -0.85
N GLY A 72 -15.61 5.02 -0.65
CA GLY A 72 -16.85 5.73 -0.33
C GLY A 72 -17.53 6.40 -1.53
N LEU A 73 -16.91 6.42 -2.71
CA LEU A 73 -17.38 7.20 -3.86
C LEU A 73 -18.76 6.78 -4.36
N THR A 74 -19.00 5.47 -4.58
CA THR A 74 -20.34 4.97 -4.94
C THR A 74 -21.39 5.37 -3.91
N ARG A 75 -21.12 5.21 -2.61
CA ARG A 75 -22.09 5.54 -1.57
C ARG A 75 -22.42 7.03 -1.54
N ARG A 76 -21.39 7.88 -1.70
CA ARG A 76 -21.52 9.33 -1.58
C ARG A 76 -22.10 9.99 -2.83
N PHE A 77 -21.67 9.55 -4.01
CA PHE A 77 -21.99 10.23 -5.27
C PHE A 77 -22.81 9.35 -6.23
N GLY A 78 -22.79 8.03 -6.10
CA GLY A 78 -23.49 7.08 -6.97
C GLY A 78 -22.87 6.96 -8.37
N HIS A 79 -22.65 8.08 -9.06
CA HIS A 79 -22.19 8.16 -10.45
C HIS A 79 -21.08 9.20 -10.65
N ILE A 80 -20.17 8.93 -11.58
CA ILE A 80 -19.00 9.78 -11.86
C ILE A 80 -19.36 11.22 -12.24
N ASP A 81 -20.48 11.44 -12.92
CA ASP A 81 -20.94 12.79 -13.28
C ASP A 81 -21.34 13.62 -12.06
N ARG A 82 -21.85 12.99 -11.00
CA ARG A 82 -22.17 13.69 -9.74
C ARG A 82 -20.90 14.06 -8.99
N LEU A 83 -19.89 13.17 -9.00
CA LEU A 83 -18.57 13.48 -8.48
C LEU A 83 -17.92 14.63 -9.25
N ALA A 84 -17.92 14.59 -10.59
CA ALA A 84 -17.38 15.66 -11.41
C ALA A 84 -18.08 16.99 -11.14
N ARG A 85 -19.42 16.98 -10.98
CA ARG A 85 -20.20 18.17 -10.64
C ARG A 85 -19.78 18.79 -9.32
N HIS A 86 -19.57 17.96 -8.30
CA HIS A 86 -19.09 18.36 -6.97
C HIS A 86 -17.70 19.01 -7.05
N LEU A 87 -16.82 18.48 -7.90
CA LEU A 87 -15.46 18.98 -8.06
C LEU A 87 -15.33 20.25 -8.91
N ARG A 88 -16.40 20.74 -9.55
CA ARG A 88 -16.33 21.91 -10.45
C ARG A 88 -15.86 23.20 -9.79
N GLU A 89 -16.12 23.34 -8.49
CA GLU A 89 -15.73 24.53 -7.72
C GLU A 89 -14.42 24.34 -6.95
N THR A 90 -13.74 23.21 -7.16
CA THR A 90 -12.45 22.92 -6.53
C THR A 90 -11.33 23.48 -7.41
N ASP A 91 -10.41 24.25 -6.82
CA ASP A 91 -9.28 24.84 -7.53
C ASP A 91 -8.26 23.76 -7.94
N HIS A 92 -8.02 22.78 -7.06
CA HIS A 92 -7.08 21.68 -7.30
C HIS A 92 -7.67 20.33 -6.94
N VAL A 93 -7.63 19.39 -7.89
CA VAL A 93 -8.07 18.00 -7.66
C VAL A 93 -6.87 17.08 -7.82
N PHE A 94 -6.48 16.43 -6.73
CA PHE A 94 -5.43 15.41 -6.70
C PHE A 94 -6.09 14.05 -6.51
N SER A 95 -5.74 13.07 -7.35
CA SER A 95 -6.32 11.72 -7.24
C SER A 95 -5.27 10.62 -7.37
N GLN A 96 -5.39 9.57 -6.57
CA GLN A 96 -4.82 8.28 -6.93
C GLN A 96 -5.60 7.66 -8.08
N PHE A 97 -4.99 6.69 -8.76
CA PHE A 97 -5.68 5.87 -9.72
C PHE A 97 -6.78 5.03 -9.02
N PHE A 98 -7.97 4.96 -9.63
CA PHE A 98 -8.98 3.99 -9.27
C PHE A 98 -9.63 3.40 -10.54
N PRO A 99 -9.82 2.07 -10.61
CA PRO A 99 -10.43 1.40 -11.76
C PRO A 99 -11.96 1.49 -11.74
N VAL A 100 -12.59 0.87 -12.74
CA VAL A 100 -14.04 0.68 -12.80
C VAL A 100 -14.51 -0.12 -11.57
N GLY A 101 -15.71 0.20 -11.09
CA GLY A 101 -16.34 -0.50 -9.96
C GLY A 101 -16.24 0.23 -8.63
N PHE A 102 -15.44 1.27 -8.50
CA PHE A 102 -15.43 2.14 -7.32
C PHE A 102 -16.48 3.25 -7.35
N ILE A 103 -17.00 3.55 -8.54
CA ILE A 103 -18.13 4.46 -8.80
C ILE A 103 -18.82 4.02 -10.09
N ALA A 104 -20.13 4.22 -10.22
CA ALA A 104 -20.81 3.94 -11.49
C ALA A 104 -20.41 4.98 -12.56
N GLY A 105 -20.44 4.57 -13.82
CA GLY A 105 -20.20 5.47 -14.95
C GLY A 105 -18.75 5.64 -15.37
N GLY A 106 -17.78 4.98 -14.71
CA GLY A 106 -16.40 4.97 -15.21
C GLY A 106 -15.34 4.69 -14.15
N ASN A 107 -14.15 5.23 -14.41
CA ASN A 107 -12.93 5.13 -13.62
C ASN A 107 -12.25 6.53 -13.56
N ILE A 108 -11.02 6.59 -13.04
CA ILE A 108 -10.29 7.85 -12.95
C ILE A 108 -10.07 8.55 -14.30
N HIS A 109 -9.89 7.83 -15.41
CA HIS A 109 -9.72 8.44 -16.73
C HIS A 109 -11.00 9.15 -17.18
N GLY A 110 -12.15 8.51 -16.98
CA GLY A 110 -13.45 9.15 -17.23
C GLY A 110 -13.68 10.38 -16.34
N LEU A 111 -13.14 10.42 -15.12
CA LEU A 111 -13.19 11.60 -14.26
C LEU A 111 -12.30 12.72 -14.79
N ALA A 112 -11.08 12.40 -15.23
CA ALA A 112 -10.13 13.36 -15.76
C ALA A 112 -10.63 14.06 -17.04
N GLU A 113 -11.43 13.38 -17.86
CA GLU A 113 -12.13 13.98 -19.02
C GLU A 113 -13.16 15.05 -18.59
N ARG A 114 -13.78 14.87 -17.42
CA ARG A 114 -14.86 15.74 -16.89
C ARG A 114 -14.35 16.85 -15.97
N VAL A 115 -13.17 16.66 -15.39
CA VAL A 115 -12.54 17.59 -14.43
C VAL A 115 -11.19 18.01 -15.00
N PRO A 116 -11.16 19.03 -15.89
CA PRO A 116 -9.92 19.53 -16.47
C PRO A 116 -8.97 20.01 -15.37
N GLY A 117 -7.72 19.56 -15.41
CA GLY A 117 -6.70 19.94 -14.41
C GLY A 117 -6.62 19.00 -13.21
N LEU A 118 -7.43 17.93 -13.16
CA LEU A 118 -7.19 16.81 -12.24
C LEU A 118 -5.76 16.27 -12.45
N ARG A 119 -5.03 16.10 -11.35
CA ARG A 119 -3.67 15.54 -11.35
C ARG A 119 -3.63 14.22 -10.61
N LEU A 120 -2.87 13.29 -11.15
CA LEU A 120 -2.62 12.02 -10.50
C LEU A 120 -1.44 12.13 -9.53
N PHE A 121 -1.53 11.39 -8.44
CA PHE A 121 -0.40 11.13 -7.54
C PHE A 121 -0.34 9.62 -7.25
N PRO A 122 0.84 9.09 -6.92
CA PRO A 122 1.04 7.65 -6.85
C PRO A 122 0.38 7.06 -5.60
N THR A 123 -0.01 5.79 -5.72
CA THR A 123 -0.24 4.93 -4.56
C THR A 123 1.09 4.37 -4.12
N ILE A 124 1.49 4.60 -2.87
CA ILE A 124 2.73 4.04 -2.33
C ILE A 124 2.49 2.58 -1.96
N LEU A 125 3.14 1.67 -2.66
CA LEU A 125 3.15 0.24 -2.39
C LEU A 125 4.61 -0.21 -2.32
N PHE A 126 5.00 -0.80 -1.20
CA PHE A 126 6.37 -1.27 -0.98
C PHE A 126 6.37 -2.44 -0.01
N SER A 127 6.68 -3.65 -0.51
CA SER A 127 6.69 -4.88 0.28
C SER A 127 8.07 -5.26 0.82
N GLY A 128 9.12 -4.52 0.45
CA GLY A 128 10.50 -4.84 0.85
C GLY A 128 10.68 -5.06 2.35
N PHE A 129 10.04 -4.23 3.20
CA PHE A 129 10.10 -4.38 4.66
C PHE A 129 9.26 -5.53 5.23
N HIS A 130 8.21 -5.95 4.51
CA HIS A 130 7.22 -6.90 5.00
C HIS A 130 7.04 -8.02 3.96
N PRO A 131 8.12 -8.73 3.58
CA PRO A 131 8.07 -9.66 2.47
C PRO A 131 7.12 -10.81 2.76
N ASP A 132 6.91 -11.21 4.02
CA ASP A 132 5.98 -12.27 4.44
C ASP A 132 4.50 -11.88 4.40
N LEU A 133 4.17 -10.59 4.37
CA LEU A 133 2.78 -10.12 4.38
C LEU A 133 2.09 -10.42 3.05
N VAL A 134 0.96 -11.12 3.11
CA VAL A 134 0.07 -11.40 1.97
C VAL A 134 -1.38 -11.07 2.30
N HIS A 135 -2.21 -10.96 1.26
CA HIS A 135 -3.65 -10.98 1.39
C HIS A 135 -4.17 -12.38 1.04
N VAL A 136 -5.38 -12.70 1.50
CA VAL A 136 -6.05 -13.97 1.22
C VAL A 136 -7.46 -13.65 0.74
N GLY A 137 -7.91 -14.31 -0.33
CA GLY A 137 -9.21 -14.08 -0.96
C GLY A 137 -9.13 -13.36 -2.30
N ASP A 138 -10.18 -12.62 -2.67
CA ASP A 138 -10.29 -11.97 -3.99
C ASP A 138 -9.52 -10.64 -4.03
N GLU A 139 -8.20 -10.75 -4.20
CA GLU A 139 -7.30 -9.61 -4.39
C GLU A 139 -7.62 -8.79 -5.64
N ALA A 140 -8.11 -9.44 -6.71
CA ALA A 140 -8.41 -8.79 -7.99
C ALA A 140 -9.52 -7.74 -7.87
N SER A 141 -10.43 -7.91 -6.90
CA SER A 141 -11.47 -6.93 -6.59
C SER A 141 -10.94 -5.60 -6.04
N LEU A 142 -9.71 -5.57 -5.50
CA LEU A 142 -9.11 -4.43 -4.79
C LEU A 142 -9.98 -3.89 -3.63
N ARG A 143 -10.91 -4.69 -3.12
CA ARG A 143 -11.82 -4.34 -2.03
C ARG A 143 -11.48 -5.16 -0.80
N LEU A 144 -11.11 -4.49 0.30
CA LEU A 144 -10.82 -5.15 1.58
C LEU A 144 -11.97 -6.05 2.07
N SER A 145 -13.23 -5.71 1.75
CA SER A 145 -14.41 -6.53 2.12
C SER A 145 -14.49 -7.89 1.43
N ARG A 146 -13.60 -8.16 0.46
CA ARG A 146 -13.51 -9.44 -0.26
C ARG A 146 -12.31 -10.28 0.19
N LEU A 147 -11.56 -9.79 1.16
CA LEU A 147 -10.42 -10.49 1.74
C LEU A 147 -10.85 -11.24 3.01
N VAL A 148 -10.16 -12.33 3.29
CA VAL A 148 -10.29 -13.07 4.55
C VAL A 148 -9.66 -12.23 5.67
N ALA A 149 -10.25 -12.30 6.86
CA ALA A 149 -9.72 -11.62 8.03
C ALA A 149 -8.67 -12.48 8.74
N SER A 150 -7.62 -11.83 9.21
CA SER A 150 -6.55 -12.31 10.08
C SER A 150 -6.69 -11.69 11.48
N PRO A 151 -5.82 -12.04 12.45
CA PRO A 151 -5.79 -11.40 13.76
C PRO A 151 -5.57 -9.87 13.72
N ILE A 152 -4.94 -9.34 12.66
CA ILE A 152 -4.67 -7.90 12.49
C ILE A 152 -5.25 -7.32 11.20
N GLY A 153 -6.52 -7.61 10.90
CA GLY A 153 -7.19 -7.10 9.70
C GLY A 153 -6.98 -8.03 8.50
N PRO A 154 -6.77 -7.55 7.27
CA PRO A 154 -6.67 -8.40 6.07
C PRO A 154 -5.27 -8.99 5.83
N TYR A 155 -4.32 -8.79 6.75
CA TYR A 155 -2.90 -9.06 6.54
C TYR A 155 -2.49 -10.42 7.13
N HIS A 156 -2.07 -11.34 6.27
CA HIS A 156 -1.67 -12.70 6.64
C HIS A 156 -0.17 -12.89 6.49
N SER A 157 0.39 -13.83 7.26
CA SER A 157 1.75 -14.33 7.01
C SER A 157 1.67 -15.46 5.99
N ALA A 158 2.50 -15.39 4.96
CA ALA A 158 2.61 -16.46 3.98
C ALA A 158 3.20 -17.73 4.59
N ILE A 159 4.21 -17.60 5.46
CA ILE A 159 4.79 -18.73 6.20
C ILE A 159 3.73 -19.39 7.08
N ALA A 160 2.96 -18.62 7.87
CA ALA A 160 1.90 -19.17 8.69
C ALA A 160 0.83 -19.88 7.86
N LEU A 161 0.41 -19.26 6.75
CA LEU A 161 -0.61 -19.82 5.89
C LEU A 161 -0.15 -21.13 5.23
N GLN A 162 1.08 -21.18 4.73
CA GLN A 162 1.63 -22.39 4.12
C GLN A 162 1.86 -23.49 5.17
N GLY A 163 2.37 -23.14 6.36
CA GLY A 163 2.53 -24.10 7.45
C GLY A 163 1.20 -24.77 7.82
N PHE A 164 0.12 -23.99 7.89
CA PHE A 164 -1.22 -24.52 8.12
C PHE A 164 -1.68 -25.45 6.98
N HIS A 165 -1.53 -25.04 5.71
CA HIS A 165 -1.87 -25.89 4.55
C HIS A 165 -1.11 -27.21 4.51
N ARG A 166 0.12 -27.22 5.03
CA ARG A 166 0.98 -28.41 5.11
C ARG A 166 0.74 -29.25 6.36
N GLY A 167 -0.21 -28.86 7.21
CA GLY A 167 -0.54 -29.59 8.43
C GLY A 167 0.53 -29.49 9.53
N LEU A 168 1.42 -28.48 9.46
CA LEU A 168 2.41 -28.24 10.50
C LEU A 168 1.72 -27.83 11.81
N SER A 169 2.40 -28.03 12.93
CA SER A 169 1.99 -27.40 14.20
C SER A 169 2.40 -25.92 14.23
N VAL A 170 1.82 -25.15 15.17
CA VAL A 170 2.25 -23.76 15.44
C VAL A 170 3.75 -23.73 15.77
N GLU A 171 4.23 -24.65 16.62
CA GLU A 171 5.63 -24.73 17.01
C GLU A 171 6.55 -25.02 15.83
N ALA A 172 6.18 -25.98 14.98
CA ALA A 172 6.91 -26.31 13.75
C ALA A 172 6.97 -25.11 12.80
N THR A 173 5.85 -24.40 12.65
CA THR A 173 5.76 -23.22 11.79
C THR A 173 6.61 -22.06 12.33
N LEU A 174 6.70 -21.88 13.65
CA LEU A 174 7.54 -20.83 14.25
C LEU A 174 9.03 -21.04 13.97
N ARG A 175 9.49 -22.30 13.84
CA ARG A 175 10.89 -22.60 13.47
C ARG A 175 11.24 -22.17 12.03
N LEU A 176 10.26 -21.84 11.21
CA LEU A 176 10.48 -21.36 9.84
C LEU A 176 10.79 -19.86 9.76
N TYR A 177 10.64 -19.09 10.84
CA TYR A 177 10.93 -17.65 10.84
C TYR A 177 12.41 -17.36 11.11
N THR A 178 13.26 -17.76 10.17
CA THR A 178 14.73 -17.61 10.27
C THR A 178 15.31 -17.04 8.99
N GLY A 179 16.52 -16.45 9.08
CA GLY A 179 17.18 -15.84 7.93
C GLY A 179 17.44 -16.83 6.79
N ALA A 180 17.80 -18.08 7.12
CA ALA A 180 18.03 -19.13 6.13
C ALA A 180 16.76 -19.50 5.36
N VAL A 181 15.61 -19.55 6.05
CA VAL A 181 14.31 -19.76 5.40
C VAL A 181 13.92 -18.54 4.57
N PHE A 182 14.11 -17.33 5.08
CA PHE A 182 13.82 -16.10 4.36
C PHE A 182 14.63 -16.00 3.06
N ASP A 183 15.89 -16.42 3.05
CA ASP A 183 16.73 -16.49 1.85
C ASP A 183 16.15 -17.48 0.82
N GLN A 184 15.80 -18.69 1.25
CA GLN A 184 15.19 -19.70 0.36
C GLN A 184 13.81 -19.26 -0.19
N LEU A 185 13.05 -18.49 0.58
CA LEU A 185 11.78 -17.90 0.16
C LEU A 185 11.97 -16.61 -0.68
N GLY A 186 13.21 -16.13 -0.81
CA GLY A 186 13.58 -14.94 -1.59
C GLY A 186 13.27 -13.60 -0.93
N TYR A 187 13.02 -13.58 0.37
CA TYR A 187 12.54 -12.37 1.07
C TYR A 187 13.55 -11.21 1.02
N PHE A 188 14.83 -11.52 0.92
CA PHE A 188 15.89 -10.51 0.77
C PHE A 188 15.96 -9.88 -0.63
N ASP A 189 15.35 -10.51 -1.64
CA ASP A 189 15.33 -10.00 -3.02
C ASP A 189 14.14 -9.06 -3.30
N LEU A 190 13.18 -8.99 -2.36
CA LEU A 190 11.98 -8.16 -2.53
C LEU A 190 12.26 -6.66 -2.50
N TRP A 191 13.40 -6.21 -1.95
CA TRP A 191 13.73 -4.78 -1.92
C TRP A 191 13.76 -4.18 -3.32
N GLN A 192 14.58 -4.74 -4.21
CA GLN A 192 14.81 -4.18 -5.53
C GLN A 192 13.53 -4.20 -6.37
N SER A 193 12.81 -5.32 -6.36
CA SER A 193 11.55 -5.43 -7.10
C SER A 193 10.46 -4.48 -6.57
N SER A 194 10.41 -4.25 -5.25
CA SER A 194 9.50 -3.27 -4.64
C SER A 194 9.86 -1.84 -5.03
N ALA A 195 11.16 -1.50 -5.01
CA ALA A 195 11.66 -0.20 -5.42
C ALA A 195 11.35 0.07 -6.90
N ASP A 196 11.65 -0.90 -7.77
CA ASP A 196 11.39 -0.79 -9.20
C ASP A 196 9.89 -0.65 -9.50
N TYR A 197 9.04 -1.37 -8.77
CA TYR A 197 7.59 -1.24 -8.89
C TYR A 197 7.12 0.16 -8.47
N LEU A 198 7.52 0.64 -7.30
CA LEU A 198 7.16 1.96 -6.80
C LEU A 198 7.60 3.07 -7.77
N LEU A 199 8.86 3.07 -8.19
CA LEU A 199 9.41 4.10 -9.07
C LEU A 199 8.83 4.04 -10.49
N ARG A 200 8.51 2.84 -11.00
CA ARG A 200 7.82 2.72 -12.30
C ARG A 200 6.39 3.25 -12.22
N THR A 201 5.60 2.77 -11.28
CA THR A 201 4.19 3.17 -11.14
C THR A 201 4.03 4.65 -10.81
N SER A 202 4.99 5.25 -10.12
CA SER A 202 5.00 6.69 -9.89
C SER A 202 5.31 7.49 -11.17
N ARG A 203 6.24 7.01 -12.01
CA ARG A 203 6.49 7.58 -13.35
C ARG A 203 5.30 7.43 -14.30
N ASP A 204 4.58 6.31 -14.23
CA ASP A 204 3.40 6.05 -15.08
C ASP A 204 2.29 7.09 -14.86
N VAL A 205 2.21 7.68 -13.66
CA VAL A 205 1.30 8.79 -13.35
C VAL A 205 1.94 10.18 -13.46
N GLY A 206 3.18 10.25 -13.96
CA GLY A 206 3.92 11.50 -14.14
C GLY A 206 4.49 12.09 -12.85
N PHE A 207 4.60 11.29 -11.78
CA PHE A 207 5.05 11.70 -10.46
C PHE A 207 6.28 10.87 -10.04
N GLY A 208 7.40 10.99 -10.77
CA GLY A 208 8.65 10.24 -10.47
C GLY A 208 9.14 10.49 -9.04
N LEU A 209 9.46 9.44 -8.28
CA LEU A 209 9.79 9.51 -6.84
C LEU A 209 11.26 9.20 -6.54
N GLU A 210 12.16 9.28 -7.53
CA GLU A 210 13.53 8.78 -7.41
C GLU A 210 14.30 9.45 -6.26
N ARG A 211 14.15 10.77 -6.13
CA ARG A 211 14.80 11.53 -5.05
C ARG A 211 14.17 11.22 -3.70
N GLU A 212 12.85 11.24 -3.63
CA GLU A 212 12.08 11.00 -2.41
C GLU A 212 12.33 9.59 -1.88
N PHE A 213 12.32 8.58 -2.75
CA PHE A 213 12.62 7.20 -2.39
C PHE A 213 14.04 7.04 -1.82
N ALA A 214 15.04 7.69 -2.42
CA ALA A 214 16.41 7.67 -1.90
C ALA A 214 16.54 8.36 -0.52
N LEU A 215 15.67 9.33 -0.21
CA LEU A 215 15.60 9.97 1.11
C LEU A 215 14.89 9.06 2.12
N TRP A 216 13.73 8.50 1.75
CA TRP A 216 12.97 7.59 2.61
C TRP A 216 13.75 6.34 2.98
N GLY A 217 14.43 5.72 2.01
CA GLY A 217 15.24 4.53 2.25
C GLY A 217 16.39 4.77 3.22
N ARG A 218 16.99 5.96 3.21
CA ARG A 218 18.04 6.35 4.18
C ARG A 218 17.48 6.73 5.55
N GLY A 219 16.23 7.15 5.61
CA GLY A 219 15.53 7.52 6.85
C GLY A 219 15.04 6.33 7.68
N GLY A 220 15.21 5.09 7.19
CA GLY A 220 14.79 3.86 7.85
C GLY A 220 13.44 3.35 7.37
N VAL A 221 12.69 2.66 8.24
CA VAL A 221 11.40 2.08 7.88
C VAL A 221 10.38 3.19 7.60
N PHE A 222 9.92 3.26 6.35
CA PHE A 222 8.95 4.27 5.90
C PHE A 222 7.54 3.70 5.64
N MET A 223 7.29 2.44 6.00
CA MET A 223 6.00 1.75 5.84
C MET A 223 5.55 1.13 7.17
N HIS A 224 4.24 1.11 7.44
CA HIS A 224 3.62 0.38 8.55
C HIS A 224 3.14 -1.01 8.13
N VAL A 225 2.63 -1.11 6.92
CA VAL A 225 2.32 -2.33 6.15
C VAL A 225 2.59 -2.01 4.68
N ILE A 226 2.44 -2.96 3.77
CA ILE A 226 2.86 -2.81 2.36
C ILE A 226 2.26 -1.59 1.62
N ASN A 227 1.11 -1.07 2.06
CA ASN A 227 0.39 0.04 1.44
C ASN A 227 0.11 1.20 2.42
N HIS A 228 0.64 1.17 3.64
CA HIS A 228 0.46 2.24 4.64
C HIS A 228 1.81 2.93 4.87
N PRO A 229 2.21 3.87 4.02
CA PRO A 229 3.40 4.67 4.25
C PRO A 229 3.28 5.51 5.53
N ARG A 230 4.42 5.80 6.16
CA ARG A 230 4.48 6.72 7.30
C ARG A 230 4.14 8.14 6.87
N LEU A 231 3.64 8.94 7.82
CA LEU A 231 3.16 10.29 7.53
C LEU A 231 4.18 11.20 6.82
N HIS A 232 5.48 11.06 7.09
CA HIS A 232 6.50 11.88 6.41
C HIS A 232 6.53 11.63 4.89
N VAL A 233 6.35 10.38 4.44
CA VAL A 233 6.25 10.02 3.01
C VAL A 233 5.05 10.72 2.36
N LEU A 234 3.90 10.67 3.03
CA LEU A 234 2.68 11.34 2.56
C LEU A 234 2.82 12.86 2.60
N GLY A 235 3.57 13.39 3.56
CA GLY A 235 3.93 14.80 3.69
C GLY A 235 4.78 15.30 2.52
N ASP A 236 5.76 14.51 2.08
CA ASP A 236 6.60 14.84 0.92
C ASP A 236 5.78 14.89 -0.38
N ILE A 237 4.89 13.91 -0.57
CA ILE A 237 3.94 13.89 -1.70
C ILE A 237 3.03 15.11 -1.66
N ALA A 238 2.44 15.42 -0.50
CA ALA A 238 1.57 16.59 -0.31
C ALA A 238 2.31 17.90 -0.59
N ARG A 239 3.55 18.05 -0.11
CA ARG A 239 4.38 19.24 -0.31
C ARG A 239 4.66 19.45 -1.79
N ARG A 240 4.99 18.38 -2.52
CA ARG A 240 5.21 18.46 -3.97
C ARG A 240 3.92 18.79 -4.71
N LEU A 241 2.80 18.16 -4.40
CA LEU A 241 1.50 18.49 -5.00
C LEU A 241 1.13 19.96 -4.81
N ALA A 242 1.32 20.49 -3.60
CA ALA A 242 1.08 21.91 -3.30
C ALA A 242 1.97 22.85 -4.14
N ARG A 243 3.29 22.59 -4.19
CA ARG A 243 4.23 23.40 -4.97
C ARG A 243 3.93 23.36 -6.46
N GLU A 244 3.66 22.17 -7.00
CA GLU A 244 3.32 22.01 -8.43
C GLU A 244 1.97 22.63 -8.80
N ALA A 245 1.08 22.82 -7.82
CA ALA A 245 -0.18 23.56 -7.95
C ALA A 245 0.00 25.09 -7.84
N GLY A 246 1.23 25.58 -7.61
CA GLY A 246 1.50 27.01 -7.44
C GLY A 246 1.15 27.56 -6.05
N CYS A 247 0.88 26.68 -5.08
CA CYS A 247 0.76 27.08 -3.68
C CYS A 247 2.13 27.20 -3.02
N ASP A 248 2.20 27.94 -1.91
CA ASP A 248 3.40 28.08 -1.09
C ASP A 248 3.23 27.35 0.26
N PRO A 249 3.53 26.03 0.32
CA PRO A 249 3.36 25.26 1.55
C PRO A 249 4.44 25.61 2.58
N LEU A 250 4.03 25.74 3.85
CA LEU A 250 4.94 25.95 4.97
C LEU A 250 6.07 24.91 4.98
N ASP A 251 7.29 25.35 5.27
CA ASP A 251 8.46 24.49 5.35
C ASP A 251 8.64 23.88 6.74
N ILE A 252 7.81 22.87 7.02
CA ILE A 252 7.76 22.15 8.29
C ILE A 252 7.84 20.63 8.10
N PRO A 253 8.44 19.90 9.05
CA PRO A 253 8.37 18.44 9.10
C PRO A 253 6.97 18.00 9.57
N VAL A 254 6.08 17.61 8.64
CA VAL A 254 4.66 17.26 8.94
C VAL A 254 4.52 16.28 10.12
N ALA A 255 5.37 15.26 10.18
CA ALA A 255 5.33 14.23 11.23
C ALA A 255 5.65 14.75 12.64
N ALA A 256 6.23 15.95 12.78
CA ALA A 256 6.46 16.58 14.09
C ALA A 256 5.22 17.33 14.62
N TYR A 257 4.25 17.64 13.78
CA TYR A 257 3.10 18.49 14.12
C TYR A 257 1.74 17.80 13.94
N ALA A 258 1.70 16.67 13.25
CA ALA A 258 0.47 15.92 13.01
C ALA A 258 0.64 14.44 13.37
N PRO A 259 -0.41 13.81 13.95
CA PRO A 259 -0.38 12.39 14.24
C PRO A 259 -0.41 11.56 12.94
N ASP A 260 0.37 10.49 12.90
CA ASP A 260 0.31 9.51 11.83
C ASP A 260 -0.97 8.68 11.96
N THR A 261 -1.98 9.03 11.17
CA THR A 261 -3.30 8.38 11.23
C THR A 261 -3.30 6.95 10.70
N LEU A 262 -2.34 6.57 9.86
CA LEU A 262 -2.18 5.18 9.40
C LEU A 262 -1.49 4.33 10.45
N ALA A 263 -0.74 4.92 11.37
CA ALA A 263 -0.21 4.20 12.53
C ALA A 263 -1.32 3.72 13.48
N ALA A 264 -2.54 4.24 13.41
CA ALA A 264 -3.69 3.73 14.17
C ALA A 264 -4.29 2.44 13.54
N GLU A 265 -3.98 2.14 12.28
CA GLU A 265 -4.38 0.89 11.60
C GLU A 265 -3.42 -0.26 11.93
N PRO A 266 -3.59 -1.47 11.36
CA PRO A 266 -2.62 -2.53 11.56
C PRO A 266 -1.19 -2.12 11.19
N VAL A 267 -0.23 -2.61 11.99
CA VAL A 267 1.21 -2.44 11.76
C VAL A 267 1.86 -3.81 11.74
N TRP A 268 2.60 -4.09 10.68
CA TRP A 268 3.39 -5.31 10.51
C TRP A 268 4.84 -5.02 10.90
N PRO A 269 5.48 -5.87 11.71
CA PRO A 269 6.86 -5.65 12.10
C PRO A 269 7.82 -5.97 10.95
N VAL A 270 8.95 -5.26 10.88
CA VAL A 270 10.09 -5.74 10.11
C VAL A 270 10.74 -6.85 10.92
N LEU A 271 10.66 -8.10 10.44
CA LEU A 271 11.18 -9.25 11.17
C LEU A 271 12.70 -9.14 11.35
N PRO A 272 13.28 -9.63 12.47
CA PRO A 272 14.66 -9.35 12.86
C PRO A 272 15.70 -9.58 11.75
N GLU A 273 15.62 -10.71 11.06
CA GLU A 273 16.56 -11.10 9.99
C GLU A 273 16.45 -10.18 8.76
N ILE A 274 15.23 -9.72 8.43
CA ILE A 274 14.99 -8.71 7.38
C ILE A 274 15.55 -7.36 7.82
N ALA A 275 15.34 -7.01 9.09
CA ALA A 275 15.75 -5.76 9.67
C ALA A 275 17.29 -5.64 9.73
N GLU A 276 17.97 -6.71 10.14
CA GLU A 276 19.43 -6.83 10.13
C GLU A 276 19.97 -6.68 8.70
N ARG A 277 19.39 -7.40 7.73
CA ARG A 277 19.81 -7.31 6.32
C ARG A 277 19.72 -5.89 5.75
N TYR A 278 18.71 -5.12 6.15
CA TYR A 278 18.47 -3.77 5.64
C TYR A 278 19.02 -2.65 6.55
N GLY A 279 19.61 -2.99 7.70
CA GLY A 279 20.13 -2.00 8.66
C GLY A 279 19.04 -1.11 9.25
N VAL A 280 17.85 -1.66 9.53
CA VAL A 280 16.71 -0.94 10.12
C VAL A 280 16.26 -1.58 11.44
N PRO A 281 15.46 -0.89 12.28
CA PRO A 281 14.92 -1.49 13.50
C PRO A 281 13.99 -2.68 13.21
N GLY A 282 14.24 -3.81 13.87
CA GLY A 282 13.43 -5.02 13.80
C GLY A 282 12.47 -5.16 14.98
N SER A 283 11.44 -5.99 14.80
CA SER A 283 10.47 -6.36 15.83
C SER A 283 9.79 -7.69 15.49
N THR A 284 9.09 -8.27 16.45
CA THR A 284 8.16 -9.40 16.25
C THR A 284 6.74 -9.06 16.75
N LEU A 285 6.48 -7.79 17.04
CA LEU A 285 5.18 -7.32 17.53
C LEU A 285 4.29 -6.82 16.39
N PHE A 286 3.16 -7.49 16.21
CA PHE A 286 2.09 -7.16 15.30
C PHE A 286 1.06 -6.29 16.03
N LYS A 287 0.64 -5.19 15.41
CA LYS A 287 -0.40 -4.32 15.97
C LYS A 287 -1.70 -4.47 15.21
N GLY A 288 -2.80 -4.71 15.92
CA GLY A 288 -4.15 -4.68 15.36
C GLY A 288 -4.70 -3.27 15.11
N ASP A 289 -5.91 -3.20 14.55
CA ASP A 289 -6.62 -1.94 14.34
C ASP A 289 -6.94 -1.26 15.69
N GLY A 290 -6.51 -0.01 15.83
CA GLY A 290 -6.70 0.84 17.01
C GLY A 290 -7.74 1.95 16.83
N ARG A 291 -8.48 1.98 15.72
CA ARG A 291 -9.42 3.07 15.41
C ARG A 291 -10.64 3.14 16.31
N ARG A 292 -11.07 1.99 16.86
CA ARG A 292 -12.31 1.88 17.66
C ARG A 292 -12.09 1.48 19.11
N ALA A 293 -10.94 0.89 19.41
CA ALA A 293 -10.55 0.39 20.73
C ALA A 293 -9.01 0.41 20.81
N PRO A 294 -8.41 0.30 22.01
CA PRO A 294 -6.97 0.15 22.15
C PRO A 294 -6.44 -0.99 21.26
N SER A 295 -5.40 -0.71 20.46
CA SER A 295 -4.78 -1.73 19.61
C SER A 295 -4.26 -2.87 20.46
N ARG A 296 -4.63 -4.10 20.10
CA ARG A 296 -3.95 -5.28 20.61
C ARG A 296 -2.58 -5.41 19.95
N LEU A 297 -1.58 -5.74 20.76
CA LEU A 297 -0.27 -6.19 20.29
C LEU A 297 -0.24 -7.71 20.40
N LEU A 298 0.27 -8.36 19.36
CA LEU A 298 0.52 -9.79 19.31
C LEU A 298 2.00 -9.98 19.06
N ASP A 299 2.66 -10.85 19.81
CA ASP A 299 3.97 -11.36 19.36
C ASP A 299 3.79 -12.35 18.19
N LEU A 300 4.91 -12.85 17.65
CA LEU A 300 4.89 -13.79 16.53
C LEU A 300 4.20 -15.11 16.89
N THR A 301 4.38 -15.61 18.12
CA THR A 301 3.77 -16.85 18.58
C THR A 301 2.26 -16.70 18.68
N GLU A 302 1.78 -15.63 19.30
CA GLU A 302 0.36 -15.31 19.40
C GLU A 302 -0.26 -15.10 18.02
N PHE A 303 0.41 -14.35 17.14
CA PHE A 303 -0.09 -14.09 15.79
C PHE A 303 -0.24 -15.36 14.95
N VAL A 304 0.76 -16.27 14.99
CA VAL A 304 0.68 -17.55 14.27
C VAL A 304 -0.40 -18.45 14.86
N ALA A 305 -0.48 -18.56 16.19
CA ALA A 305 -1.50 -19.39 16.85
C ALA A 305 -2.93 -18.92 16.52
N GLU A 306 -3.18 -17.62 16.56
CA GLU A 306 -4.50 -17.06 16.22
C GLU A 306 -4.80 -17.16 14.73
N SER A 307 -3.80 -17.00 13.88
CA SER A 307 -3.94 -17.25 12.45
C SER A 307 -4.40 -18.69 12.19
N PHE A 308 -3.77 -19.67 12.83
CA PHE A 308 -4.14 -21.09 12.71
C PHE A 308 -5.58 -21.34 13.20
N ALA A 309 -5.94 -20.78 14.36
CA ALA A 309 -7.29 -20.90 14.90
C ALA A 309 -8.36 -20.29 13.98
N LEU A 310 -8.02 -19.22 13.25
CA LEU A 310 -8.88 -18.63 12.22
C LEU A 310 -8.93 -19.54 10.98
N TYR A 311 -7.79 -19.98 10.47
CA TYR A 311 -7.71 -20.84 9.28
C TYR A 311 -8.52 -22.13 9.44
N ALA A 312 -8.51 -22.74 10.63
CA ALA A 312 -9.31 -23.92 10.94
C ALA A 312 -10.83 -23.72 10.78
N ARG A 313 -11.32 -22.48 10.70
CA ARG A 313 -12.75 -22.13 10.51
C ARG A 313 -13.10 -21.89 9.05
N HIS A 314 -12.12 -21.89 8.15
CA HIS A 314 -12.30 -21.67 6.72
C HIS A 314 -12.06 -22.96 5.94
N ARG A 315 -12.65 -23.04 4.74
CA ARG A 315 -12.34 -24.14 3.82
C ARG A 315 -10.95 -23.87 3.21
N PRO A 316 -10.09 -24.88 3.02
CA PRO A 316 -8.75 -24.68 2.46
C PRO A 316 -8.73 -23.90 1.13
N GLN A 317 -9.71 -24.14 0.26
CA GLN A 317 -9.87 -23.43 -1.03
C GLN A 317 -10.12 -21.92 -0.89
N ASP A 318 -10.67 -21.47 0.24
CA ASP A 318 -10.90 -20.05 0.54
C ASP A 318 -9.63 -19.38 1.11
N LEU A 319 -8.61 -20.17 1.47
CA LEU A 319 -7.36 -19.75 2.10
C LEU A 319 -6.19 -19.73 1.10
N THR A 320 -6.42 -19.21 -0.10
CA THR A 320 -5.40 -19.20 -1.16
C THR A 320 -4.91 -17.77 -1.46
N CYS A 321 -3.65 -17.67 -1.88
CA CYS A 321 -3.08 -16.47 -2.45
C CYS A 321 -2.06 -16.84 -3.53
N ALA A 322 -1.69 -15.90 -4.39
CA ALA A 322 -0.82 -16.17 -5.53
C ALA A 322 0.59 -16.66 -5.10
N ARG A 323 1.06 -16.25 -3.92
CA ARG A 323 2.35 -16.68 -3.39
C ARG A 323 2.38 -18.16 -3.06
N LEU A 324 1.37 -18.68 -2.36
CA LEU A 324 1.30 -20.10 -2.03
C LEU A 324 1.23 -20.95 -3.30
N GLY A 325 0.42 -20.53 -4.28
CA GLY A 325 0.38 -21.19 -5.58
C GLY A 325 1.74 -21.25 -6.29
N THR A 326 2.61 -20.26 -6.06
CA THR A 326 3.99 -20.26 -6.59
C THR A 326 4.91 -21.17 -5.78
N TRP A 327 4.81 -21.13 -4.46
CA TRP A 327 5.60 -22.02 -3.60
C TRP A 327 5.31 -23.50 -3.85
N ASP A 328 4.06 -23.84 -4.18
CA ASP A 328 3.66 -25.20 -4.51
C ASP A 328 4.21 -25.70 -5.86
N THR A 329 4.66 -24.80 -6.75
CA THR A 329 5.31 -25.20 -8.02
C THR A 329 6.83 -25.28 -7.94
N VAL A 330 7.44 -24.81 -6.84
CA VAL A 330 8.90 -24.80 -6.64
C VAL A 330 9.30 -25.96 -5.73
N PRO A 331 9.92 -27.04 -6.25
CA PRO A 331 10.24 -28.24 -5.46
C PRO A 331 11.06 -27.95 -4.20
N GLU A 332 12.03 -27.04 -4.28
CA GLU A 332 12.91 -26.67 -3.18
C GLU A 332 12.13 -26.05 -2.02
N ILE A 333 11.19 -25.15 -2.32
CA ILE A 333 10.32 -24.52 -1.31
C ILE A 333 9.36 -25.56 -0.72
N ARG A 334 8.85 -26.50 -1.51
CA ARG A 334 8.02 -27.59 -0.97
C ARG A 334 8.78 -28.44 0.05
N VAL A 335 9.99 -28.89 -0.32
CA VAL A 335 10.85 -29.69 0.56
C VAL A 335 11.15 -28.94 1.86
N LEU A 336 11.38 -27.63 1.77
CA LEU A 336 11.58 -26.78 2.94
C LEU A 336 10.41 -26.87 3.95
N PHE A 337 9.16 -26.78 3.49
CA PHE A 337 8.00 -26.90 4.39
C PHE A 337 7.74 -28.34 4.83
N ASP A 338 7.93 -29.32 3.93
CA ASP A 338 7.72 -30.73 4.24
C ASP A 338 8.76 -31.25 5.28
N ALA A 339 9.98 -30.69 5.29
CA ALA A 339 11.02 -31.02 6.27
C ALA A 339 10.75 -30.47 7.69
N ALA A 340 9.78 -29.56 7.83
CA ALA A 340 9.39 -28.99 9.12
C ALA A 340 8.24 -29.74 9.81
N ALA A 341 7.58 -30.67 9.10
CA ALA A 341 6.46 -31.49 9.58
C ALA A 341 6.90 -32.53 10.62
#